data_AF-A0A1C9T895-F1
#
_entry.id   AF-A0A1C9T895-F1
#
_cell.length_a   1.000
_cell.length_b   1.000
_cell.length_c   1.000
_cell.angle_alpha   90.00
_cell.angle_beta   90.00
_cell.angle_gamma   90.00
#
_symmetry.space_group_name_H-M   'P 1'
#
loop_
_entity.id
_entity.type
_entity.pdbx_description
1 polymer ?
#
loop_
_entity_poly.entity_id
_entity_poly.type
_entity_poly.pdbx_seq_one_letter_code
_entity_poly.pdbx_strand_id
1 'polypeptide(L)' 'MLSSPGKPPLKGNLGRFEYIKVVVEDLRIRGYADYLPAYNLDDLRRFALQDDRPSLVRYIDNVMATV' A
#
# COMPACT_ATOMS: atom_id res chain seq x y z
N MET A 1 -11.74 -7.80 -11.01
CA MET A 1 -10.82 -6.63 -11.09
C MET A 1 -10.84 -5.95 -9.74
N LEU A 2 -9.71 -5.84 -9.06
CA LEU A 2 -9.64 -5.07 -7.82
C LEU A 2 -9.78 -3.59 -8.14
N SER A 3 -10.75 -2.95 -7.50
CA SER A 3 -10.97 -1.51 -7.57
C SER A 3 -9.78 -0.76 -6.98
N SER A 4 -9.56 0.48 -7.44
CA SER A 4 -8.56 1.41 -6.86
C SER A 4 -8.50 1.32 -5.33
N PRO A 5 -7.30 1.32 -4.70
CA PRO A 5 -7.14 1.11 -3.27
C PRO A 5 -7.75 2.23 -2.40
N GLY A 6 -8.28 3.29 -3.01
CA GLY A 6 -8.94 4.39 -2.30
C GLY A 6 -7.95 5.30 -1.60
N LYS A 7 -8.31 5.81 -0.43
CA LYS A 7 -7.42 6.66 0.39
C LYS A 7 -6.66 5.80 1.41
N PRO A 8 -5.38 6.11 1.68
CA PRO A 8 -4.63 5.47 2.74
C PRO A 8 -5.18 5.84 4.12
N PRO A 9 -4.95 4.99 5.14
CA PRO A 9 -5.19 5.33 6.54
C PRO A 9 -4.49 6.64 6.93
N LEU A 10 -5.05 7.34 7.92
CA LEU A 10 -4.41 8.54 8.47
C LEU A 10 -3.18 8.15 9.31
N LYS A 11 -2.07 8.87 9.13
CA LYS A 11 -0.83 8.64 9.91
C LYS A 11 -1.00 8.95 11.39
N GLY A 12 -1.69 10.03 11.73
CA GLY A 12 -1.83 10.49 13.11
C GLY A 12 -0.45 10.67 13.77
N ASN A 13 -0.30 10.13 14.99
CA ASN A 13 0.96 10.16 15.75
C ASN A 13 1.82 8.90 15.54
N LEU A 14 1.50 8.07 14.55
CA LEU A 14 2.26 6.84 14.31
C LEU A 14 3.67 7.16 13.76
N GLY A 15 4.65 6.44 14.29
CA GLY A 15 5.98 6.39 13.68
C GLY A 15 5.92 5.77 12.28
N ARG A 16 6.97 5.99 11.50
CA ARG A 16 7.06 5.50 10.11
C ARG A 16 6.79 4.00 10.02
N PHE A 17 7.41 3.20 10.89
CA PHE A 17 7.28 1.74 10.85
C PHE A 17 5.88 1.28 11.24
N GLU A 18 5.28 1.87 12.28
CA GLU A 18 3.92 1.56 12.71
C GLU A 18 2.90 1.92 11.63
N TYR A 19 3.07 3.08 11.00
CA TYR A 19 2.17 3.52 9.94
C TYR A 19 2.22 2.59 8.72
N ILE A 20 3.42 2.19 8.28
CA ILE A 20 3.58 1.25 7.15
C ILE A 20 2.85 -0.07 7.43
N LYS A 21 2.94 -0.61 8.66
CA LYS A 21 2.22 -1.83 9.05
C LYS A 21 0.70 -1.67 8.92
N VAL A 22 0.16 -0.53 9.39
CA VAL A 22 -1.28 -0.22 9.28
C VAL A 22 -1.71 -0.13 7.82
N VAL A 23 -0.92 0.51 6.95
CA VAL A 23 -1.21 0.61 5.52
C VAL A 23 -1.22 -0.77 4.85
N VAL A 24 -0.23 -1.61 5.14
CA VAL A 24 -0.15 -2.97 4.58
C VAL A 24 -1.36 -3.81 5.02
N GLU A 25 -1.76 -3.73 6.28
CA GLU A 25 -2.92 -4.46 6.78
C GLU A 25 -4.24 -3.94 6.19
N ASP A 26 -4.38 -2.62 6.03
CA ASP A 26 -5.54 -2.01 5.36
C ASP A 26 -5.68 -2.51 3.90
N LEU A 27 -4.58 -2.55 3.16
CA LEU A 27 -4.56 -3.08 1.79
C LEU A 27 -4.93 -4.58 1.78
N ARG A 28 -4.43 -5.37 2.73
CA ARG A 28 -4.77 -6.79 2.87
C ARG A 28 -6.27 -6.98 3.06
N ILE A 29 -6.89 -6.23 3.96
CA ILE A 29 -8.34 -6.24 4.22
C ILE A 29 -9.13 -5.85 2.97
N ARG A 30 -8.60 -4.93 2.15
CA ARG A 30 -9.22 -4.51 0.86
C ARG A 30 -9.06 -5.52 -0.28
N GLY A 31 -8.54 -6.71 0.00
CA GLY A 31 -8.39 -7.79 -0.98
C GLY A 31 -7.09 -7.73 -1.77
N TYR A 32 -6.12 -6.93 -1.35
CA TYR A 32 -4.78 -6.94 -1.94
C TYR A 32 -3.88 -8.05 -1.35
N ALA A 33 -4.42 -8.92 -0.50
CA ALA A 33 -3.67 -9.97 0.20
C ALA A 33 -2.84 -10.87 -0.74
N ASP A 34 -3.41 -11.27 -1.88
CA ASP A 34 -2.75 -12.12 -2.87
C ASP A 34 -1.57 -11.41 -3.58
N TYR A 35 -1.56 -10.08 -3.53
CA TYR A 35 -0.55 -9.20 -4.11
C TYR A 35 0.43 -8.65 -3.06
N LEU A 36 0.22 -9.02 -1.78
CA LEU A 36 1.01 -8.65 -0.61
C LEU A 36 1.84 -9.84 -0.07
N PRO A 37 2.56 -10.64 -0.88
CA PRO A 37 3.50 -11.61 -0.32
C PRO A 37 4.67 -10.92 0.40
N ALA A 38 4.92 -9.64 0.07
CA ALA A 38 5.91 -8.82 0.72
C ALA A 38 5.24 -7.90 1.76
N TYR A 39 5.64 -8.04 3.02
CA TYR A 39 5.30 -7.14 4.12
C TYR A 39 5.95 -5.74 3.99
N ASN A 40 6.20 -5.31 2.75
CA ASN A 40 6.98 -4.13 2.39
C ASN A 40 6.30 -3.38 1.23
N LEU A 41 6.14 -2.06 1.39
CA LEU A 41 5.57 -1.19 0.37
C LEU A 41 6.43 -1.10 -0.90
N ASP A 42 7.76 -1.20 -0.79
CA ASP A 42 8.64 -1.13 -1.96
C ASP A 42 8.45 -2.33 -2.89
N ASP A 43 8.33 -3.53 -2.31
CA ASP A 43 8.09 -4.75 -3.07
C ASP A 43 6.67 -4.78 -3.63
N LEU A 44 5.69 -4.29 -2.87
CA LEU A 44 4.32 -4.11 -3.37
C LEU A 44 4.28 -3.14 -4.55
N ARG A 45 5.08 -2.06 -4.52
CA ARG A 45 5.20 -1.11 -5.63
C ARG A 45 5.78 -1.77 -6.86
N ARG A 46 6.82 -2.59 -6.71
CA ARG A 46 7.42 -3.36 -7.81
C ARG A 46 6.40 -4.31 -8.43
N PHE A 47 5.64 -5.03 -7.62
CA PHE A 47 4.57 -5.89 -8.09
C PHE A 47 3.50 -5.08 -8.86
N ALA A 48 3.05 -3.95 -8.29
CA ALA A 48 2.06 -3.09 -8.92
C ALA A 48 2.52 -2.52 -10.27
N LEU A 49 3.82 -2.28 -10.45
CA LEU A 49 4.40 -1.91 -11.74
C LEU A 49 4.40 -3.07 -12.75
N GLN A 50 4.71 -4.29 -12.30
CA GLN A 50 4.74 -5.48 -13.15
C GLN A 50 3.34 -5.92 -13.61
N ASP A 51 2.32 -5.75 -12.76
CA ASP A 51 0.93 -6.12 -13.02
C ASP A 51 0.09 -4.96 -13.65
N ASP A 52 0.76 -3.90 -14.13
CA ASP A 52 0.16 -2.70 -14.73
C ASP A 52 -0.98 -2.08 -13.89
N ARG A 53 -0.70 -1.83 -12.61
CA ARG A 53 -1.64 -1.24 -11.64
C ARG A 53 -1.24 0.18 -11.24
N PRO A 54 -1.43 1.18 -12.11
CA PRO A 54 -1.00 2.55 -11.85
C PRO A 54 -1.67 3.20 -10.62
N SER A 55 -2.92 2.80 -10.31
CA SER A 55 -3.64 3.30 -9.13
C SER A 55 -3.00 2.86 -7.81
N LEU A 56 -2.48 1.62 -7.76
CA LEU A 56 -1.79 1.07 -6.59
C LEU A 56 -0.39 1.66 -6.46
N VAL A 57 0.33 1.85 -7.57
CA VAL A 57 1.63 2.56 -7.58
C VAL A 57 1.46 3.96 -7.00
N ARG A 58 0.49 4.73 -7.49
CA ARG A 58 0.24 6.10 -7.01
C ARG A 58 -0.15 6.13 -5.53
N TYR A 59 -0.94 5.16 -5.08
CA TYR A 59 -1.29 5.03 -3.66
C TYR A 59 -0.04 4.85 -2.81
N ILE A 60 0.85 3.94 -3.20
CA ILE A 60 2.08 3.64 -2.46
C ILE A 60 3.02 4.85 -2.47
N ASP A 61 3.18 5.50 -3.62
CA ASP A 61 4.02 6.71 -3.74
C ASP A 61 3.51 7.82 -2.80
N ASN A 62 2.20 8.01 -2.70
CA ASN A 62 1.62 8.96 -1.75
C ASN A 62 1.89 8.57 -0.30
N VAL A 63 1.74 7.29 0.06
CA VAL A 63 2.07 6.81 1.42
C VAL A 63 3.53 7.06 1.74
N MET A 64 4.44 6.73 0.81
CA MET A 64 5.89 6.88 0.96
C MET A 64 6.33 8.35 1.06
N ALA A 65 5.62 9.27 0.40
CA ALA A 65 5.84 10.71 0.54
C ALA A 65 5.38 11.28 1.90
N THR A 66 4.54 10.55 2.64
CA THR A 66 3.95 11.01 3.90
C THR A 66 4.70 10.48 5.14
N VAL A 67 5.61 9.51 4.96
CA VAL A 67 6.32 8.83 6.06
C VAL A 67 7.61 9.49 6.48
#